data_AF-A0A0F5PH53-F1
#
_entry.id   AF-A0A0F5PH53-F1
#
_cell.length_a   1.000
_cell.length_b   1.000
_cell.length_c   1.000
_cell.angle_alpha   90.00
_cell.angle_beta   90.00
_cell.angle_gamma   90.00
#
_symmetry.space_group_name_H-M   'P 1'
#
loop_
_entity.id
_entity.type
_entity.pdbx_description
1 polymer ?
#
loop_
_entity_poly.entity_id
_entity_poly.type
_entity_poly.pdbx_seq_one_letter_code
_entity_poly.pdbx_strand_id
1 'polypeptide(L)'
;MTTDASTKEQTGTPHIRTAHDASDSKKLARNPSDEDAKLDVALDESFPTSDAPSNTQPGKGKDPAPSSGYDDEAEKARMKGKE
;
A
#
# COMPACT_ATOMS: atom_id res chain seq x y z
N MET A 1 -34.60 -20.74 -18.67
CA MET A 1 -34.28 -20.54 -17.24
C MET A 1 -32.79 -20.71 -17.11
N THR A 2 -32.06 -19.61 -17.00
CA THR A 2 -30.61 -19.61 -16.84
C THR A 2 -30.32 -18.75 -15.62
N THR A 3 -29.99 -19.40 -14.52
CA THR A 3 -29.57 -18.74 -13.28
C THR A 3 -28.06 -18.50 -13.38
N ASP A 4 -27.69 -17.26 -13.69
CA ASP A 4 -26.31 -16.79 -13.54
C ASP A 4 -26.13 -16.34 -12.09
N ALA A 5 -25.71 -17.28 -11.23
CA ALA A 5 -25.33 -16.98 -9.87
C ALA A 5 -23.91 -16.40 -9.89
N SER A 6 -23.81 -15.08 -10.08
CA SER A 6 -22.58 -14.33 -9.84
C SER A 6 -22.16 -14.47 -8.38
N THR A 7 -21.27 -15.42 -8.10
CA THR A 7 -20.59 -15.56 -6.82
C THR A 7 -19.72 -14.33 -6.60
N LYS A 8 -20.14 -13.52 -5.63
CA LYS A 8 -19.46 -12.33 -5.13
C LYS A 8 -18.10 -12.73 -4.57
N GLU A 9 -17.05 -12.58 -5.37
CA GLU A 9 -15.65 -12.72 -4.97
C GLU A 9 -15.44 -11.94 -3.67
N GLN A 10 -15.13 -12.67 -2.59
CA GLN A 10 -14.68 -12.09 -1.34
C GLN A 10 -13.39 -11.35 -1.65
N THR A 11 -13.44 -10.02 -1.70
CA THR A 11 -12.23 -9.19 -1.69
C THR A 11 -11.57 -9.37 -0.33
N GLY A 12 -10.77 -10.43 -0.21
CA GLY A 12 -9.99 -10.74 0.97
C GLY A 12 -9.02 -9.60 1.21
N THR A 13 -9.13 -8.96 2.38
CA THR A 13 -8.10 -8.06 2.88
C THR A 13 -6.77 -8.80 2.80
N PRO A 14 -5.73 -8.20 2.18
CA PRO A 14 -4.43 -8.85 2.09
C PRO A 14 -3.93 -9.13 3.50
N HIS A 15 -3.45 -10.35 3.72
CA HIS A 15 -2.88 -10.73 5.00
C HIS A 15 -1.63 -9.87 5.27
N ILE A 16 -1.69 -9.00 6.27
CA ILE A 16 -0.57 -8.16 6.68
C ILE A 16 0.31 -8.98 7.63
N ARG A 17 1.47 -9.42 7.14
CA ARG A 17 2.46 -10.14 7.96
C ARG A 17 3.05 -9.23 9.04
N THR A 18 3.30 -9.77 10.22
CA THR A 18 4.05 -9.07 11.27
C THR A 18 5.46 -8.76 10.77
N ALA A 19 5.94 -7.53 10.98
CA ALA A 19 7.30 -7.14 10.55
C ALA A 19 8.33 -8.08 11.19
N HIS A 20 9.00 -8.89 10.36
CA HIS A 20 10.01 -9.82 10.82
C HIS A 20 11.37 -9.13 10.88
N ASP A 21 11.96 -9.15 12.08
CA ASP A 21 13.38 -8.88 12.33
C ASP A 21 14.25 -9.92 11.58
N ALA A 22 15.52 -9.56 11.32
CA ALA A 22 16.67 -10.16 10.61
C ALA A 22 16.91 -11.68 10.74
N SER A 23 16.01 -12.40 11.38
CA SER A 23 15.89 -13.84 11.40
C SER A 23 15.59 -14.46 10.02
N ASP A 24 14.94 -13.75 9.10
CA ASP A 24 14.57 -14.32 7.79
C ASP A 24 15.79 -14.57 6.90
N SER A 25 16.81 -13.71 6.94
CA SER A 25 18.10 -13.98 6.30
C SER A 25 18.77 -15.25 6.84
N LYS A 26 18.63 -15.52 8.15
CA LYS A 26 19.16 -16.76 8.77
C LYS A 26 18.32 -17.98 8.40
N LYS A 27 17.01 -17.84 8.25
CA LYS A 27 16.12 -18.93 7.78
C LYS A 27 16.42 -19.27 6.33
N LEU A 28 16.55 -18.26 5.46
CA LEU A 28 16.90 -18.43 4.05
C LEU A 28 18.29 -19.06 3.88
N ALA A 29 19.27 -18.68 4.70
CA ALA A 29 20.58 -19.31 4.70
C ALA A 29 20.54 -20.80 5.12
N ARG A 30 19.61 -21.19 5.99
CA ARG A 30 19.42 -22.59 6.42
C ARG A 30 18.57 -23.40 5.45
N ASN A 31 17.57 -22.78 4.83
CA ASN A 31 16.71 -23.38 3.83
C ASN A 31 16.56 -22.43 2.62
N PRO A 32 17.47 -22.52 1.63
CA PRO A 32 17.42 -21.67 0.44
C PRO A 32 16.20 -21.92 -0.47
N SER A 33 15.39 -22.94 -0.20
CA SER A 33 14.17 -23.24 -0.96
C SER A 33 12.90 -22.72 -0.28
N ASP A 34 13.04 -22.01 0.85
CA ASP A 34 11.91 -21.39 1.55
C ASP A 34 11.44 -20.14 0.78
N GLU A 35 10.32 -20.25 0.08
CA GLU A 35 9.78 -19.17 -0.76
C GLU A 35 9.32 -17.96 0.07
N ASP A 36 8.84 -18.17 1.29
CA ASP A 36 8.43 -17.08 2.18
C ASP A 36 9.65 -16.29 2.63
N ALA A 37 10.71 -16.97 3.08
CA ALA A 37 11.95 -16.31 3.49
C ALA A 37 12.65 -15.59 2.31
N LYS A 38 12.53 -16.10 1.08
CA LYS A 38 13.02 -15.40 -0.12
C LYS A 38 12.28 -14.12 -0.37
N LEU A 39 10.95 -14.18 -0.36
CA LEU A 39 10.10 -13.02 -0.62
C LEU A 39 10.38 -11.93 0.41
N ASP A 40 10.51 -12.31 1.68
CA ASP A 40 10.75 -11.37 2.77
C ASP A 40 12.10 -10.65 2.62
N VAL A 41 13.19 -11.38 2.34
CA VAL A 41 14.52 -10.78 2.10
C VAL A 41 14.51 -9.90 0.85
N ALA A 42 13.85 -10.33 -0.23
CA ALA A 42 13.76 -9.55 -1.46
C ALA A 42 12.93 -8.26 -1.27
N LEU A 43 11.92 -8.27 -0.41
CA LEU A 43 11.14 -7.08 -0.06
C LEU A 43 12.00 -6.08 0.73
N ASP A 44 12.80 -6.56 1.69
CA ASP A 44 13.72 -5.70 2.45
C ASP A 44 14.80 -5.08 1.56
N GLU A 45 15.29 -5.82 0.55
CA GLU A 45 16.29 -5.33 -0.42
C GLU A 45 15.70 -4.38 -1.47
N SER A 46 14.47 -4.61 -1.93
CA SER A 46 13.83 -3.80 -2.99
C SER A 46 13.27 -2.47 -2.49
N PHE A 47 12.95 -2.37 -1.20
CA PHE A 47 12.52 -1.14 -0.55
C PHE A 47 13.56 -0.72 0.50
N PRO A 48 14.74 -0.22 0.10
CA PRO A 48 15.64 0.38 1.06
C PRO A 48 14.87 1.50 1.75
N THR A 49 14.79 1.48 3.08
CA THR A 49 14.16 2.53 3.91
C THR A 49 14.79 3.92 3.72
N SER A 50 15.74 4.05 2.80
CA SER A 50 16.37 5.28 2.34
C SER A 50 15.52 5.98 1.27
N ASP A 51 14.24 6.26 1.54
CA ASP A 51 13.65 7.44 0.88
C ASP A 51 14.46 8.66 1.33
N ALA A 52 14.78 9.55 0.41
CA ALA A 52 15.48 10.77 0.77
C ALA A 52 14.61 11.52 1.79
N PRO A 53 15.20 12.18 2.81
CA PRO A 53 14.42 13.04 3.67
C PRO A 53 13.66 14.04 2.79
N SER A 54 12.34 14.12 2.98
CA SER A 54 11.49 15.00 2.18
C SER A 54 12.12 16.38 2.09
N ASN A 55 12.40 16.86 0.88
CA ASN A 55 12.99 18.17 0.66
C ASN A 55 11.97 19.32 0.92
N THR A 56 10.73 18.98 1.25
CA THR A 56 9.74 19.97 1.66
C THR A 56 9.96 20.33 3.13
N GLN A 57 10.51 21.52 3.35
CA GLN A 57 10.52 22.13 4.68
C GLN A 57 9.07 22.48 5.06
N PRO A 58 8.52 21.94 6.17
CA PRO A 58 7.25 22.42 6.70
C PRO A 58 7.43 23.91 7.06
N GLY A 59 6.78 24.81 6.31
CA GLY A 59 6.77 26.24 6.61
C GLY A 59 7.77 27.13 5.84
N LYS A 60 8.48 26.65 4.80
CA LYS A 60 9.08 27.58 3.80
C LYS A 60 8.02 27.98 2.77
N GLY A 61 7.15 28.86 3.22
CA GLY A 61 5.96 29.34 2.55
C GLY A 61 4.99 29.66 3.67
N LYS A 62 4.86 30.95 4.03
CA LYS A 62 3.96 31.41 5.11
C LYS A 62 2.50 31.09 4.81
N ASP A 63 2.23 30.67 3.59
CA ASP A 63 0.91 30.40 3.06
C ASP A 63 0.77 28.89 2.86
N PRO A 64 -0.38 28.30 3.25
CA PRO A 64 -0.73 26.94 2.85
C PRO A 64 -0.51 26.78 1.34
N ALA A 65 -0.11 25.57 0.91
CA ALA A 65 -0.14 25.25 -0.51
C ALA A 65 -1.52 25.66 -1.06
N PRO A 66 -1.59 26.30 -2.25
CA PRO A 66 -2.87 26.67 -2.82
C PRO A 66 -3.76 25.42 -2.85
N SER A 67 -4.97 25.54 -2.32
CA SER A 67 -5.95 24.44 -2.30
C SER A 67 -5.98 23.80 -3.69
N SER A 68 -5.99 22.47 -3.75
CA SER A 68 -5.87 21.67 -4.97
C SER A 68 -7.08 21.77 -5.92
N GLY A 69 -7.81 22.90 -5.89
CA GLY A 69 -9.02 23.10 -6.66
C GLY A 69 -10.15 22.17 -6.23
N TYR A 70 -10.18 21.77 -4.94
CA TYR A 70 -11.29 20.96 -4.43
C TYR A 70 -12.60 21.73 -4.59
N ASP A 71 -13.51 21.15 -5.34
CA ASP A 71 -14.85 21.68 -5.63
C ASP A 71 -15.86 20.78 -4.91
N ASP A 72 -16.37 21.27 -3.79
CA ASP A 72 -17.35 20.61 -2.95
C ASP A 72 -18.60 20.17 -3.72
N GLU A 73 -19.04 20.96 -4.71
CA GLU A 73 -20.24 20.67 -5.51
C GLU A 73 -19.97 19.54 -6.52
N ALA A 74 -18.82 19.60 -7.19
CA ALA A 74 -18.40 18.57 -8.13
C ALA A 74 -18.20 17.21 -7.44
N GLU A 75 -17.66 17.21 -6.21
CA GLU A 75 -17.45 15.98 -5.45
C GLU A 75 -18.78 15.39 -4.95
N LYS A 76 -19.70 16.24 -4.49
CA LYS A 76 -21.03 15.82 -4.03
C LYS A 76 -21.88 15.26 -5.19
N ALA A 77 -21.74 15.80 -6.39
CA ALA A 77 -22.38 15.26 -7.59
C ALA A 77 -21.82 13.88 -7.96
N ARG A 78 -20.51 13.66 -7.81
CA ARG A 78 -19.88 12.34 -8.04
C ARG A 78 -20.29 11.30 -7.01
N MET A 79 -20.47 11.70 -5.75
CA MET A 79 -20.96 10.81 -4.69
C MET A 79 -22.42 10.40 -4.92
N LYS A 80 -23.26 11.31 -5.41
CA LYS A 80 -24.68 11.01 -5.71
C LYS A 80 -24.89 10.09 -6.91
N GLY A 81 -23.96 10.07 -7.87
CA GLY A 81 -24.01 9.18 -9.02
C GLY A 81 -23.52 7.74 -8.77
N LYS A 82 -23.10 7.43 -7.54
CA LYS A 82 -22.62 6.10 -7.11
C LYS A 82 -23.65 5.32 -6.28
N GLU A 83 -24.87 5.80 -6.15
CA GLU A 83 -26.02 5.05 -5.60
C GLU A 83 -26.84 4.36 -6.70
#